data_AF-A0A3N6PIE7-F1
#
_entry.id   AF-A0A3N6PIE7-F1
#
_cell.length_a   1.000
_cell.length_b   1.000
_cell.length_c   1.000
_cell.angle_alpha   90.00
_cell.angle_beta   90.00
_cell.angle_gamma   90.00
#
_symmetry.space_group_name_H-M   'P 1'
#
loop_
_entity.id
_entity.type
_entity.pdbx_description
1 polymer ?
#
loop_
_entity_poly.entity_id
_entity_poly.type
_entity_poly.pdbx_seq_one_letter_code
_entity_poly.pdbx_strand_id
1 'polypeptide(L)'
;MAKLLTDQEFQRFSELQQKQASFTITSDEADELRDIVARAQKKRDDRANAMKTVETAIEQFQITPDELFSPEQIAEAARNFGLIPATKKERVLPPTLTFNGKTHQWTRTLPEELRAPLFEAFEGGQSVKAFIATPKDAARCAATIARLEKETGAQYGETWLEELALTRGQVDDARAKLAA
;
A
#
# COMPACT_ATOMS: atom_id res chain seq x y z
N MET A 1 -8.06 24.52 9.07
CA MET A 1 -9.43 24.75 8.57
C MET A 1 -9.87 23.63 7.65
N ALA A 2 -9.24 23.42 6.48
CA ALA A 2 -9.62 22.35 5.54
C ALA A 2 -9.75 20.94 6.15
N LYS A 3 -8.84 20.55 7.06
CA LYS A 3 -8.89 19.24 7.75
C LYS A 3 -9.96 19.11 8.86
N LEU A 4 -10.73 20.17 9.14
CA LEU A 4 -11.75 20.22 10.21
C LEU A 4 -13.17 20.35 9.67
N LEU A 5 -13.29 20.66 8.38
CA LEU A 5 -14.54 20.76 7.64
C LEU A 5 -14.74 19.48 6.83
N THR A 6 -15.98 19.07 6.60
CA THR A 6 -16.27 18.05 5.59
C THR A 6 -15.98 18.60 4.19
N ASP A 7 -15.82 17.74 3.19
CA ASP A 7 -15.56 18.17 1.80
C ASP A 7 -16.64 19.15 1.30
N GLN A 8 -17.91 18.90 1.66
CA GLN A 8 -19.03 19.77 1.34
C GLN A 8 -18.95 21.13 2.07
N GLU A 9 -18.64 21.13 3.37
CA GLU A 9 -18.45 22.37 4.14
C GLU A 9 -17.27 23.20 3.61
N PHE A 10 -16.20 22.53 3.17
CA PHE A 10 -15.02 23.18 2.62
C PHE A 10 -15.30 23.81 1.25
N GLN A 11 -16.03 23.10 0.38
CA GLN A 11 -16.46 23.64 -0.91
C GLN A 11 -17.34 24.88 -0.71
N ARG A 12 -18.33 24.79 0.19
CA ARG A 12 -19.24 25.91 0.51
C ARG A 12 -18.49 27.09 1.13
N PHE A 13 -17.58 26.84 2.06
CA PHE A 13 -16.71 27.87 2.63
C PHE A 13 -15.90 28.60 1.55
N SER A 14 -15.33 27.85 0.60
CA SER A 14 -14.50 28.42 -0.47
C SER A 14 -15.33 29.31 -1.41
N GLU A 15 -16.55 28.88 -1.76
CA GLU A 15 -17.51 29.69 -2.53
C GLU A 15 -17.87 31.00 -1.82
N LEU A 16 -18.22 30.91 -0.54
CA LEU A 16 -18.60 32.07 0.27
C LEU A 16 -17.42 33.03 0.46
N GLN A 17 -16.21 32.51 0.68
CA GLN A 17 -15.00 33.31 0.76
C GLN A 17 -14.70 34.04 -0.55
N GLN A 18 -14.92 33.38 -1.70
CA GLN A 18 -14.76 34.01 -3.02
C GLN A 18 -15.79 35.13 -3.25
N LYS A 19 -17.05 34.91 -2.86
CA LYS A 19 -18.09 35.94 -2.92
C LYS A 19 -17.79 37.12 -2.00
N GLN A 20 -17.25 36.87 -0.80
CA GLN A 20 -16.81 37.93 0.11
C GLN A 20 -15.67 38.76 -0.50
N ALA A 21 -14.66 38.09 -1.07
CA ALA A 21 -13.53 38.77 -1.72
C ALA A 21 -13.96 39.59 -2.96
N SER A 22 -15.03 39.14 -3.63
CA SER A 22 -15.62 39.82 -4.79
C SER A 22 -16.68 40.87 -4.41
N PHE A 23 -16.95 41.06 -3.12
CA PHE A 23 -18.02 41.93 -2.58
C PHE A 23 -19.42 41.62 -3.14
N THR A 24 -19.67 40.38 -3.56
CA THR A 24 -20.96 39.91 -4.08
C THR A 24 -21.77 39.09 -3.07
N ILE A 25 -21.24 38.93 -1.86
CA ILE A 25 -21.86 38.15 -0.78
C ILE A 25 -23.11 38.85 -0.23
N THR A 26 -24.17 38.09 0.01
CA THR A 26 -25.37 38.61 0.71
C THR A 26 -25.17 38.60 2.23
N SER A 27 -26.07 39.28 2.97
CA SER A 27 -26.02 39.25 4.44
C SER A 27 -26.15 37.82 4.98
N ASP A 28 -27.12 37.06 4.48
CA ASP A 28 -27.37 35.67 4.89
C ASP A 28 -26.16 34.77 4.60
N GLU A 29 -25.52 34.96 3.45
CA GLU A 29 -24.31 34.22 3.07
C GLU A 29 -23.10 34.60 3.95
N ALA A 30 -23.01 35.85 4.41
CA ALA A 30 -21.97 36.29 5.34
C ALA A 30 -22.20 35.72 6.75
N ASP A 31 -23.46 35.56 7.17
CA ASP A 31 -23.81 34.87 8.42
C ASP A 31 -23.47 33.36 8.31
N GLU A 32 -23.81 32.72 7.19
CA GLU A 32 -23.45 31.32 6.91
C GLU A 32 -21.93 31.10 6.97
N LEU A 33 -21.14 32.00 6.38
CA LEU A 33 -19.68 31.95 6.44
C LEU A 33 -19.16 32.02 7.88
N ARG A 34 -19.74 32.90 8.71
CA ARG A 34 -19.37 33.02 10.14
C ARG A 34 -19.72 31.75 10.91
N ASP A 35 -20.86 31.14 10.64
CA ASP A 35 -21.28 29.89 11.27
C ASP A 35 -20.36 28.71 10.93
N ILE A 36 -19.94 28.60 9.66
CA ILE A 36 -18.99 27.55 9.24
C ILE A 36 -17.65 27.72 9.96
N VAL A 37 -17.15 28.96 10.08
CA VAL A 37 -15.91 29.26 10.81
C VAL A 37 -16.06 28.91 12.30
N ALA A 38 -17.16 29.29 12.93
CA ALA A 38 -17.42 29.01 14.35
C ALA A 38 -17.47 27.49 14.62
N ARG A 39 -18.11 26.71 13.74
CA ARG A 39 -18.12 25.25 13.84
C ARG A 39 -16.72 24.65 13.69
N ALA A 40 -15.91 25.16 12.75
CA ALA A 40 -14.55 24.69 12.57
C ALA A 40 -13.65 24.99 13.78
N GLN A 41 -13.82 26.16 14.40
CA GLN A 41 -13.12 26.53 15.62
C GLN A 41 -13.53 25.63 16.78
N LYS A 42 -14.83 25.43 16.99
CA LYS A 42 -15.31 24.51 18.02
C LYS A 42 -14.76 23.09 17.84
N LYS A 43 -14.79 22.54 16.61
CA LYS A 43 -14.20 21.22 16.31
C LYS A 43 -12.69 21.17 16.62
N ARG A 44 -11.95 22.26 16.40
CA ARG A 44 -10.53 22.36 16.75
C ARG A 44 -10.34 22.28 18.27
N ASP A 45 -11.13 23.05 19.01
CA ASP A 45 -11.01 23.14 20.47
C ASP A 45 -11.45 21.83 21.14
N ASP A 46 -12.54 21.22 20.66
CA ASP A 46 -12.99 19.90 21.11
C ASP A 46 -11.92 18.83 20.88
N ARG A 47 -11.26 18.84 19.72
CA ARG A 47 -10.14 17.93 19.42
C ARG A 47 -8.94 18.18 20.34
N ALA A 48 -8.60 19.44 20.62
CA ALA A 48 -7.52 19.78 21.52
C ALA A 48 -7.82 19.32 22.96
N ASN A 49 -9.05 19.53 23.42
CA ASN A 49 -9.51 19.05 24.72
C ASN A 49 -9.48 17.52 24.81
N ALA A 50 -9.95 16.82 23.78
CA ALA A 50 -9.88 15.36 23.72
C ALA A 50 -8.44 14.85 23.79
N MET A 51 -7.50 15.49 23.07
CA MET A 51 -6.08 15.12 23.13
C MET A 51 -5.52 15.29 24.54
N LYS A 52 -5.82 16.43 25.18
CA LYS A 52 -5.38 16.70 26.55
C LYS A 52 -5.94 15.69 27.55
N THR A 53 -7.19 15.28 27.39
CA THR A 53 -7.80 14.23 28.21
C THR A 53 -7.08 12.90 28.05
N VAL A 54 -6.71 12.52 26.82
CA VAL A 54 -5.94 11.30 26.54
C VAL A 54 -4.54 11.40 27.17
N GLU A 55 -3.84 12.51 27.00
CA GLU A 55 -2.52 12.74 27.62
C GLU A 55 -2.58 12.63 29.14
N THR A 56 -3.60 13.25 29.76
CA THR A 56 -3.83 13.18 31.21
C THR A 56 -4.09 11.74 31.67
N ALA A 57 -4.88 10.97 30.90
CA ALA A 57 -5.17 9.57 31.21
C ALA A 57 -3.90 8.71 31.10
N ILE A 58 -3.09 8.90 30.05
CA ILE A 58 -1.80 8.18 29.90
C ILE A 58 -0.90 8.45 31.11
N GLU A 59 -0.78 9.70 31.55
CA GLU A 59 0.02 10.07 32.71
C GLU A 59 -0.55 9.49 34.01
N GLN A 60 -1.86 9.64 34.25
CA GLN A 60 -2.53 9.17 35.47
C GLN A 60 -2.42 7.66 35.65
N PHE A 61 -2.58 6.91 34.57
CA PHE A 61 -2.55 5.43 34.60
C PHE A 61 -1.16 4.85 34.30
N GLN A 62 -0.15 5.69 34.08
CA GLN A 62 1.22 5.29 33.72
C GLN A 62 1.27 4.31 32.54
N ILE A 63 0.39 4.50 31.55
CA ILE A 63 0.28 3.61 30.39
C ILE A 63 1.57 3.69 29.59
N THR A 64 2.23 2.56 29.39
CA THR A 64 3.48 2.51 28.63
C THR A 64 3.21 2.28 27.13
N PRO A 65 4.08 2.75 26.23
CA PRO A 65 3.86 2.59 24.79
C PRO A 65 3.69 1.13 24.32
N ASP A 66 4.34 0.18 25.01
CA ASP A 66 4.24 -1.25 24.75
C ASP A 66 2.88 -1.86 25.11
N GLU A 67 2.05 -1.19 25.92
CA GLU A 67 0.67 -1.58 26.20
C GLU A 67 -0.30 -1.11 25.11
N LEU A 68 0.06 -0.06 24.37
CA LEU A 68 -0.79 0.54 23.34
C LEU A 68 -0.43 0.11 21.92
N PHE A 69 0.83 -0.24 21.68
CA PHE A 69 1.36 -0.48 20.34
C PHE A 69 2.13 -1.79 20.29
N SER A 70 2.01 -2.50 19.17
CA SER A 70 2.84 -3.68 18.94
C SER A 70 4.31 -3.28 18.75
N PRO A 71 5.26 -4.18 19.04
CA PRO A 71 6.68 -3.93 18.78
C PRO A 71 6.98 -3.48 17.33
N GLU A 72 6.24 -4.00 16.35
CA GLU A 72 6.36 -3.61 14.95
C GLU A 72 5.95 -2.15 14.71
N GLN A 73 4.85 -1.71 15.32
CA GLN A 73 4.36 -0.33 15.21
C GLN A 73 5.33 0.66 15.85
N ILE A 74 5.90 0.30 17.01
CA ILE A 74 6.94 1.10 17.68
C ILE A 74 8.19 1.16 16.81
N ALA A 75 8.63 0.04 16.24
CA ALA A 75 9.79 -0.01 15.35
C ALA A 75 9.57 0.78 14.05
N GLU A 76 8.37 0.76 13.48
CA GLU A 76 8.02 1.55 12.31
C GLU A 76 8.04 3.05 12.62
N ALA A 77 7.42 3.46 13.73
CA ALA A 77 7.48 4.85 14.19
C ALA A 77 8.93 5.30 14.40
N ALA A 78 9.75 4.49 15.09
CA ALA A 78 11.16 4.79 15.32
C ALA A 78 11.97 4.96 14.01
N ARG A 79 11.69 4.17 12.97
CA ARG A 79 12.30 4.35 11.64
C ARG A 79 11.85 5.64 10.97
N ASN A 80 10.55 5.95 11.02
CA ASN A 80 9.99 7.16 10.41
C ASN A 80 10.55 8.44 11.03
N PHE A 81 10.84 8.41 12.33
CA PHE A 81 11.50 9.50 13.06
C PHE A 81 13.03 9.45 13.02
N GLY A 82 13.64 8.48 12.33
CA GLY A 82 15.09 8.37 12.18
C GLY A 82 15.84 7.94 13.44
N LEU A 83 15.14 7.42 14.44
CA LEU A 83 15.73 6.93 15.70
C LEU A 83 16.46 5.59 15.51
N ILE A 84 16.02 4.80 14.54
CA ILE A 84 16.72 3.58 14.11
C ILE A 84 16.86 3.56 12.59
N PRO A 85 17.88 2.88 12.03
CA PRO A 85 18.04 2.78 10.60
C PRO A 85 16.78 2.24 9.93
N ALA A 86 16.31 2.92 8.88
CA ALA A 86 15.27 2.37 8.04
C ALA A 86 15.75 1.00 7.55
N THR A 87 15.01 -0.07 7.89
CA THR A 87 15.23 -1.35 7.22
C THR A 87 15.06 -1.05 5.74
N LYS A 88 16.13 -1.24 4.95
CA LYS A 88 16.02 -1.18 3.50
C LYS A 88 14.84 -2.07 3.17
N LYS A 89 13.73 -1.52 2.65
CA LYS A 89 12.72 -2.32 1.97
C LYS A 89 13.54 -3.22 1.07
N GLU A 90 13.52 -4.52 1.33
CA GLU A 90 14.18 -5.48 0.47
C GLU A 90 13.55 -5.25 -0.89
N ARG A 91 14.28 -4.55 -1.77
CA ARG A 91 13.82 -4.30 -3.12
C ARG A 91 13.92 -5.66 -3.79
N VAL A 92 12.87 -6.46 -3.60
CA VAL A 92 12.69 -7.70 -4.33
C VAL A 92 12.66 -7.26 -5.78
N LEU A 93 13.78 -7.51 -6.47
CA LEU A 93 13.88 -7.17 -7.86
C LEU A 93 12.77 -7.92 -8.59
N PRO A 94 12.06 -7.24 -9.49
CA PRO A 94 10.94 -7.84 -10.20
C PRO A 94 11.39 -9.11 -10.91
N PRO A 95 10.50 -10.11 -11.01
CA PRO A 95 10.86 -11.35 -11.68
C PRO A 95 11.37 -11.09 -13.10
N THR A 96 12.37 -11.86 -13.51
CA THR A 96 13.00 -11.73 -14.83
C THR A 96 12.85 -13.03 -15.61
N LEU A 97 12.32 -12.92 -16.82
CA LEU A 97 12.12 -14.01 -17.76
C LEU A 97 13.20 -13.99 -18.85
N THR A 98 13.48 -15.12 -19.47
CA THR A 98 14.35 -15.23 -20.65
C THR A 98 13.60 -15.85 -21.80
N PHE A 99 13.67 -15.23 -22.97
CA PHE A 99 13.08 -15.76 -24.20
C PHE A 99 13.94 -15.37 -25.39
N ASN A 100 14.26 -16.32 -26.27
CA ASN A 100 15.12 -16.12 -27.45
C ASN A 100 16.46 -15.38 -27.13
N GLY A 101 17.08 -15.71 -25.99
CA GLY A 101 18.34 -15.12 -25.55
C GLY A 101 18.25 -13.68 -25.01
N LYS A 102 17.04 -13.12 -24.90
CA LYS A 102 16.78 -11.80 -24.30
C LYS A 102 16.17 -11.96 -22.91
N THR A 103 16.60 -11.12 -21.97
CA THR A 103 16.01 -11.04 -20.63
C THR A 103 14.92 -9.98 -20.60
N HIS A 104 13.74 -10.35 -20.12
CA HIS A 104 12.57 -9.49 -19.99
C HIS A 104 12.22 -9.35 -18.51
N GLN A 105 12.05 -8.12 -18.05
CA GLN A 105 11.50 -7.88 -16.72
C GLN A 105 9.99 -8.12 -16.74
N TRP A 106 9.45 -8.78 -15.71
CA TRP A 106 8.02 -8.92 -15.55
C TRP A 106 7.39 -7.56 -15.32
N THR A 107 6.63 -7.10 -16.32
CA THR A 107 5.84 -5.86 -16.32
C THR A 107 4.35 -6.20 -16.43
N ARG A 108 3.47 -5.21 -16.38
CA ARG A 108 2.01 -5.41 -16.57
C ARG A 108 1.66 -5.99 -17.94
N THR A 109 2.52 -5.77 -18.94
CA THR A 109 2.37 -6.28 -20.30
C THR A 109 3.69 -6.90 -20.74
N LEU A 110 3.75 -8.24 -20.71
CA LEU A 110 4.84 -8.99 -21.34
C LEU A 110 4.67 -8.96 -22.88
N PRO A 111 5.76 -9.02 -23.66
CA PRO A 111 5.66 -9.23 -25.10
C PRO A 111 4.85 -10.49 -25.43
N GLU A 112 3.93 -10.41 -26.38
CA GLU A 112 3.01 -11.51 -26.71
C GLU A 112 3.77 -12.78 -27.13
N GLU A 113 4.87 -12.61 -27.87
CA GLU A 113 5.80 -13.66 -28.28
C GLU A 113 6.39 -14.46 -27.11
N LEU A 114 6.49 -13.87 -25.92
CA LEU A 114 6.92 -14.54 -24.69
C LEU A 114 5.72 -14.99 -23.85
N ARG A 115 4.67 -14.17 -23.78
CA ARG A 115 3.48 -14.44 -22.97
C ARG A 115 2.77 -15.70 -23.43
N ALA A 116 2.48 -15.82 -24.73
CA ALA A 116 1.75 -16.96 -25.28
C ALA A 116 2.42 -18.31 -24.97
N PRO A 117 3.71 -18.55 -25.31
CA PRO A 117 4.35 -19.84 -25.01
C PRO A 117 4.56 -20.09 -23.51
N LEU A 118 4.77 -19.03 -22.71
CA LEU A 118 4.89 -19.18 -21.26
C LEU A 118 3.58 -19.62 -20.62
N PHE A 119 2.47 -19.02 -21.04
CA PHE A 119 1.14 -19.30 -20.49
C PHE A 119 0.66 -20.67 -20.95
N GLU A 120 0.88 -21.02 -22.22
CA GLU A 120 0.58 -22.34 -22.76
C GLU A 120 1.36 -23.44 -22.03
N ALA A 121 2.66 -23.25 -21.79
CA ALA A 121 3.46 -24.20 -21.01
C ALA A 121 2.95 -24.32 -19.56
N PHE A 122 2.60 -23.20 -18.92
CA PHE A 122 2.12 -23.17 -17.55
C PHE A 122 0.75 -23.85 -17.40
N GLU A 123 -0.23 -23.49 -18.23
CA GLU A 123 -1.58 -24.05 -18.24
C GLU A 123 -1.59 -25.51 -18.71
N GLY A 124 -0.68 -25.87 -19.63
CA GLY A 124 -0.45 -27.24 -20.08
C GLY A 124 0.26 -28.14 -19.06
N GLY A 125 0.58 -27.62 -17.86
CA GLY A 125 1.20 -28.39 -16.78
C GLY A 125 2.67 -28.76 -17.04
N GLN A 126 3.38 -27.97 -17.83
CA GLN A 126 4.78 -28.18 -18.19
C GLN A 126 5.73 -27.34 -17.32
N SER A 127 7.03 -27.66 -17.36
CA SER A 127 8.05 -26.86 -16.68
C SER A 127 8.19 -25.48 -17.34
N VAL A 128 8.17 -24.40 -16.53
CA VAL A 128 8.44 -23.03 -16.99
C VAL A 128 9.86 -22.58 -16.67
N LYS A 129 10.71 -23.48 -16.14
CA LYS A 129 12.09 -23.17 -15.74
C LYS A 129 12.92 -22.57 -16.87
N ALA A 130 12.70 -23.02 -18.10
CA ALA A 130 13.39 -22.50 -19.28
C ALA A 130 13.12 -21.00 -19.53
N PHE A 131 11.97 -20.51 -19.06
CA PHE A 131 11.59 -19.11 -19.16
C PHE A 131 12.12 -18.27 -18.00
N ILE A 132 12.60 -18.86 -16.90
CA ILE A 132 13.06 -18.11 -15.72
C ILE A 132 14.55 -17.77 -15.91
N ALA A 133 14.88 -16.47 -15.90
CA ALA A 133 16.26 -16.02 -16.11
C ALA A 133 17.19 -16.37 -14.93
N THR A 134 16.65 -16.47 -13.73
CA THR A 134 17.40 -16.73 -12.50
C THR A 134 16.83 -17.93 -11.74
N PRO A 135 16.91 -19.15 -12.29
CA PRO A 135 16.26 -20.33 -11.72
C PRO A 135 16.84 -20.75 -10.36
N LYS A 136 18.00 -20.20 -9.98
CA LYS A 136 18.66 -20.43 -8.68
C LYS A 136 18.20 -19.45 -7.58
N ASP A 137 17.44 -18.41 -7.93
CA ASP A 137 16.92 -17.42 -6.98
C ASP A 137 15.50 -17.82 -6.58
N ALA A 138 15.38 -18.56 -5.47
CA ALA A 138 14.11 -19.09 -4.99
C ALA A 138 13.04 -17.99 -4.75
N ALA A 139 13.45 -16.81 -4.28
CA ALA A 139 12.51 -15.71 -4.05
C ALA A 139 11.92 -15.18 -5.37
N ARG A 140 12.76 -15.01 -6.41
CA ARG A 140 12.27 -14.59 -7.74
C ARG A 140 11.49 -15.69 -8.44
N CYS A 141 11.89 -16.95 -8.29
CA CYS A 141 11.13 -18.09 -8.82
C CYS A 141 9.74 -18.14 -8.18
N ALA A 142 9.63 -18.08 -6.85
CA ALA A 142 8.35 -18.05 -6.14
C ALA A 142 7.48 -16.87 -6.58
N ALA A 143 8.07 -15.67 -6.73
CA ALA A 143 7.35 -14.50 -7.24
C ALA A 143 6.91 -14.64 -8.70
N THR A 144 7.65 -15.37 -9.54
CA THR A 144 7.27 -15.66 -10.93
C THR A 144 6.08 -16.60 -10.96
N ILE A 145 6.15 -17.71 -10.21
CA ILE A 145 5.07 -18.70 -10.13
C ILE A 145 3.81 -18.08 -9.55
N ALA A 146 3.91 -17.31 -8.46
CA ALA A 146 2.76 -16.63 -7.85
C ALA A 146 2.06 -15.65 -8.82
N ARG A 147 2.81 -15.00 -9.72
CA ARG A 147 2.22 -14.15 -10.78
C ARG A 147 1.54 -14.97 -11.86
N LEU A 148 2.16 -16.07 -12.29
CA LEU A 148 1.56 -16.99 -13.28
C LEU A 148 0.25 -17.58 -12.75
N GLU A 149 0.22 -18.03 -11.49
CA GLU A 149 -1.02 -18.55 -10.87
C GLU A 149 -2.10 -17.46 -10.75
N LYS A 150 -1.71 -16.20 -10.50
CA LYS A 150 -2.65 -15.07 -10.45
C LYS A 150 -3.20 -14.69 -11.83
N GLU A 151 -2.38 -14.74 -12.88
CA GLU A 151 -2.76 -14.31 -14.23
C GLU A 151 -3.46 -15.39 -15.05
N THR A 152 -3.11 -16.67 -14.85
CA THR A 152 -3.73 -17.82 -15.56
C THR A 152 -4.86 -18.46 -14.76
N GLY A 153 -4.85 -18.32 -13.43
CA GLY A 153 -5.75 -19.05 -12.54
C GLY A 153 -5.42 -20.54 -12.38
N ALA A 154 -4.43 -21.05 -13.10
CA ALA A 154 -3.92 -22.41 -12.96
C ALA A 154 -2.94 -22.52 -11.78
N GLN A 155 -2.86 -23.69 -11.18
CA GLN A 155 -1.90 -23.98 -10.10
C GLN A 155 -0.69 -24.71 -10.66
N TYR A 156 0.51 -24.29 -10.26
CA TYR A 156 1.73 -24.93 -10.74
C TYR A 156 1.93 -26.31 -10.09
N GLY A 157 2.36 -27.33 -10.84
CA GLY A 157 2.51 -28.69 -10.31
C GLY A 157 3.60 -28.81 -9.24
N GLU A 158 3.39 -29.65 -8.21
CA GLU A 158 4.35 -29.86 -7.11
C GLU A 158 5.71 -30.38 -7.60
N THR A 159 5.70 -31.31 -8.54
CA THR A 159 6.92 -31.85 -9.17
C THR A 159 7.78 -30.77 -9.82
N TRP A 160 7.15 -29.72 -10.36
CA TRP A 160 7.86 -28.61 -10.98
C TRP A 160 8.31 -27.55 -9.98
N LEU A 161 7.64 -27.44 -8.83
CA LEU A 161 8.14 -26.63 -7.71
C LEU A 161 9.45 -27.20 -7.16
N GLU A 162 9.52 -28.52 -6.99
CA GLU A 162 10.75 -29.21 -6.59
C GLU A 162 11.89 -28.94 -7.59
N GLU A 163 11.57 -28.89 -8.89
CA GLU A 163 12.54 -28.59 -9.96
C GLU A 163 13.17 -27.19 -9.87
N LEU A 164 12.45 -26.25 -9.24
CA LEU A 164 12.87 -24.88 -8.96
C LEU A 164 13.38 -24.70 -7.51
N ALA A 165 13.50 -25.80 -6.75
CA ALA A 165 13.82 -25.79 -5.33
C ALA A 165 12.88 -24.89 -4.50
N LEU A 166 11.59 -24.92 -4.84
CA LEU A 166 10.54 -24.16 -4.17
C LEU A 166 9.64 -25.05 -3.32
N THR A 167 9.10 -24.48 -2.25
CA THR A 167 7.97 -25.06 -1.51
C THR A 167 6.68 -24.32 -1.85
N ARG A 168 5.53 -24.99 -1.66
CA ARG A 168 4.21 -24.36 -1.85
C ARG A 168 4.05 -23.11 -0.99
N GLY A 169 4.47 -23.17 0.27
CA GLY A 169 4.39 -22.02 1.19
C GLY A 169 5.14 -20.78 0.69
N GLN A 170 6.28 -20.94 0.00
CA GLN A 170 7.00 -19.80 -0.59
C GLN A 170 6.22 -19.12 -1.71
N VAL A 171 5.46 -19.90 -2.50
CA VAL A 171 4.58 -19.36 -3.55
C VAL A 171 3.38 -18.65 -2.95
N ASP A 172 2.77 -19.23 -1.92
CA ASP A 172 1.62 -18.65 -1.23
C ASP A 172 1.98 -17.33 -0.53
N ASP A 173 3.13 -17.28 0.14
CA ASP A 173 3.67 -16.05 0.75
C ASP A 173 3.93 -14.96 -0.30
N ALA A 174 4.49 -15.34 -1.46
CA ALA A 174 4.71 -14.42 -2.56
C ALA A 174 3.39 -13.93 -3.16
N ARG A 175 2.37 -14.79 -3.25
CA ARG A 175 1.04 -14.46 -3.75
C ARG A 175 0.31 -13.48 -2.82
N ALA A 176 0.41 -13.66 -1.51
CA ALA A 176 -0.15 -12.73 -0.52
C ALA A 176 0.44 -11.31 -0.69
N LYS A 177 1.75 -11.21 -0.94
CA LYS A 177 2.44 -9.93 -1.20
C LYS A 177 2.05 -9.26 -2.52
N LEU A 178 1.44 -9.98 -3.48
CA LEU A 178 0.91 -9.42 -4.73
C LEU A 178 -0.52 -8.87 -4.59
N ALA A 179 -1.20 -9.17 -3.48
CA ALA A 179 -2.56 -8.71 -3.18
C ALA A 179 -2.59 -7.43 -2.34
N ALA A 180 -1.48 -7.10 -1.67
CA ALA A 180 -1.23 -5.85 -0.96
C ALA A 180 -0.70 -4.77 -1.90
#